data_AF-A0A256XUH6-F1
#
_entry.id   AF-A0A256XUH6-F1
#
_cell.length_a   1.000
_cell.length_b   1.000
_cell.length_c   1.000
_cell.angle_alpha   90.00
_cell.angle_beta   90.00
_cell.angle_gamma   90.00
#
_symmetry.space_group_name_H-M   'P 1'
#
loop_
_entity.id
_entity.type
_entity.pdbx_description
1 polymer ?
#
loop_
_entity_poly.entity_id
_entity_poly.type
_entity_poly.pdbx_seq_one_letter_code
_entity_poly.pdbx_strand_id
1 'polypeptide(L)'
;MDKIYIYPFGSGQKTLIIADQEIIHLLGTRYDSKLIDSDNDALIIKIDCPVDDVLSFLISYNVPRERIIIGNNIPNFRDVFKNFKRRSRNVVRICPVCGSKKIRVLPLSNWLLSETYICEKCGYRGFIILEVDENECGL
;
A
#
# COMPACT_ATOMS: atom_id res chain seq x y z
N MET A 1 -1.40 3.67 -1.53
CA MET A 1 -1.72 5.00 -0.96
C MET A 1 -0.44 5.83 -1.01
N ASP A 2 -0.45 7.11 -1.42
CA ASP A 2 0.83 7.82 -1.64
C ASP A 2 1.41 8.47 -0.37
N LYS A 3 0.54 8.84 0.58
CA LYS A 3 0.93 9.56 1.80
C LYS A 3 1.03 8.63 3.01
N ILE A 4 1.93 8.97 3.92
CA ILE A 4 2.16 8.33 5.22
C ILE A 4 1.74 9.33 6.28
N TYR A 5 0.80 8.96 7.14
CA TYR A 5 0.34 9.81 8.21
C TYR A 5 0.91 9.33 9.54
N ILE A 6 1.52 10.24 10.30
CA ILE A 6 2.20 9.95 11.55
C ILE A 6 1.61 10.84 12.64
N TYR A 7 1.20 10.24 13.75
CA TYR A 7 0.60 10.95 14.88
C TYR A 7 1.33 10.57 16.17
N PRO A 8 1.91 11.53 16.91
CA PRO A 8 2.37 11.27 18.26
C PRO A 8 1.18 10.96 19.18
N PHE A 9 1.36 10.04 20.11
CA PHE A 9 0.35 9.70 21.11
C PHE A 9 0.96 9.48 22.50
N GLY A 10 0.14 9.71 23.52
CA GLY A 10 0.58 9.65 24.92
C GLY A 10 1.57 10.77 25.24
N SER A 11 2.57 10.49 26.07
CA SER A 11 3.65 11.42 26.43
C SER A 11 4.63 11.75 25.28
N GLY A 12 4.28 11.46 24.02
CA GLY A 12 5.14 11.63 22.85
C GLY A 12 6.11 10.47 22.58
N GLN A 13 6.08 9.42 23.40
CA GLN A 13 6.93 8.24 23.25
C GLN A 13 6.33 7.16 22.33
N LYS A 14 5.10 7.34 21.86
CA LYS A 14 4.38 6.38 21.02
C LYS A 14 3.92 7.07 19.75
N THR A 15 3.89 6.32 18.67
CA THR A 15 3.54 6.82 17.35
C THR A 15 2.46 5.94 16.73
N LEU A 16 1.42 6.57 16.20
CA LEU A 16 0.41 5.93 15.36
C LEU A 16 0.70 6.26 13.90
N ILE A 17 0.68 5.24 13.04
CA ILE A 17 1.06 5.37 11.64
C ILE A 17 -0.05 4.81 10.77
N ILE A 18 -0.41 5.57 9.73
CA ILE A 18 -1.35 5.14 8.70
C ILE A 18 -0.61 5.17 7.36
N ALA A 19 -0.44 3.99 6.76
CA ALA A 19 0.33 3.83 5.54
C ALA A 19 -0.14 2.61 4.74
N ASP A 20 0.39 2.44 3.52
CA ASP A 20 0.18 1.21 2.76
C ASP A 20 1.00 0.04 3.32
N GLN A 21 0.76 -1.15 2.77
CA GLN A 21 1.40 -2.39 3.20
C GLN A 21 2.92 -2.39 3.06
N GLU A 22 3.47 -1.71 2.05
CA GLU A 22 4.91 -1.65 1.82
C GLU A 22 5.60 -0.90 2.96
N ILE A 23 5.08 0.28 3.32
CA ILE A 23 5.63 1.08 4.43
C ILE A 23 5.46 0.38 5.77
N ILE A 24 4.32 -0.29 6.01
CA ILE A 24 4.14 -1.05 7.25
C ILE A 24 5.10 -2.23 7.33
N HIS A 25 5.33 -2.94 6.22
CA HIS A 25 6.30 -4.03 6.18
C HIS A 25 7.72 -3.52 6.47
N LEU A 26 8.11 -2.40 5.86
CA LEU A 26 9.39 -1.74 6.12
C LEU A 26 9.55 -1.38 7.60
N LEU A 27 8.55 -0.76 8.22
CA LEU A 27 8.58 -0.40 9.65
C LEU A 27 8.68 -1.65 10.55
N GLY A 28 8.01 -2.74 10.17
CA GLY A 28 8.07 -4.02 10.88
C GLY A 28 9.44 -4.69 10.88
N THR A 29 10.37 -4.28 9.99
CA THR A 29 11.76 -4.79 10.02
C THR A 29 12.55 -4.28 11.23
N ARG A 30 12.15 -3.13 11.79
CA ARG A 30 12.92 -2.41 12.82
C ARG A 30 12.19 -2.28 14.14
N TYR A 31 10.87 -2.20 14.10
CA TYR A 31 10.04 -1.87 15.25
C TYR A 31 9.01 -2.96 15.51
N ASP A 32 8.79 -3.28 16.78
CA ASP A 32 7.61 -4.02 17.18
C ASP A 32 6.38 -3.13 17.00
N SER A 33 5.40 -3.61 16.27
CA SER A 33 4.23 -2.84 15.88
C SER A 33 2.95 -3.62 16.11
N LYS A 34 1.93 -2.90 16.59
CA LYS A 34 0.59 -3.46 16.81
C LYS A 34 -0.38 -2.93 15.78
N LEU A 35 -0.97 -3.82 14.98
CA LEU A 35 -2.08 -3.48 14.09
C LEU A 35 -3.29 -3.04 14.93
N ILE A 36 -3.84 -1.88 14.60
CA ILE A 36 -5.03 -1.29 15.22
C ILE A 36 -6.25 -1.49 14.32
N ASP A 37 -6.08 -1.22 13.03
CA ASP A 37 -7.14 -1.32 12.03
C ASP A 37 -6.54 -1.51 10.63
N SER A 38 -7.36 -1.98 9.70
CA SER A 38 -6.97 -2.20 8.31
C SER A 38 -8.17 -1.97 7.38
N ASP A 39 -7.92 -1.30 6.27
CA ASP A 39 -8.80 -1.26 5.10
C ASP A 39 -8.02 -1.79 3.89
N ASN A 40 -8.68 -1.94 2.74
CA ASN A 40 -8.09 -2.50 1.51
C ASN A 40 -6.84 -1.75 1.03
N ASP A 41 -6.73 -0.45 1.33
CA ASP A 41 -5.68 0.42 0.77
C ASP A 41 -4.70 0.96 1.83
N ALA A 42 -4.97 0.73 3.13
CA ALA A 42 -4.23 1.33 4.22
C ALA A 42 -4.32 0.51 5.51
N LEU A 43 -3.24 0.54 6.28
CA LEU A 43 -3.08 -0.11 7.56
C LEU A 43 -2.82 0.95 8.63
N ILE A 44 -3.37 0.71 9.82
CA ILE A 44 -3.15 1.56 10.98
C ILE A 44 -2.39 0.76 12.01
N ILE A 45 -1.17 1.19 12.31
CA ILE A 45 -0.32 0.55 13.31
C ILE A 45 0.01 1.51 14.44
N LYS A 46 0.34 0.93 15.58
CA LYS A 46 0.95 1.60 16.72
C LYS A 46 2.36 1.09 16.93
N ILE A 47 3.30 2.01 17.12
CA ILE A 47 4.69 1.72 17.47
C ILE A 47 5.02 2.44 18.79
N ASP A 48 5.71 1.74 19.69
CA ASP A 48 6.21 2.30 20.95
C ASP A 48 7.59 2.97 20.71
N CYS A 49 7.59 3.98 19.85
CA CYS A 49 8.78 4.75 19.47
C CYS A 49 8.37 6.21 19.21
N PRO A 50 9.20 7.22 19.58
CA PRO A 50 8.96 8.63 19.26
C PRO A 50 8.88 8.90 17.76
N VAL A 51 8.19 9.99 17.40
CA VAL A 51 8.01 10.39 15.99
C VAL A 51 9.35 10.64 15.30
N ASP A 52 10.30 11.29 15.97
CA ASP A 52 11.60 11.66 15.38
C ASP A 52 12.43 10.44 14.94
N ASP A 53 12.35 9.35 15.70
CA ASP A 53 13.03 8.10 15.38
C ASP A 53 12.39 7.44 14.14
N VAL A 54 11.06 7.42 14.08
CA VAL A 54 10.31 6.91 12.92
C VAL A 54 10.63 7.74 11.66
N LEU A 55 10.67 9.07 11.79
CA LEU A 55 11.02 9.98 10.69
C LEU A 55 12.43 9.70 10.19
N SER A 56 13.40 9.62 11.10
CA SER A 56 14.80 9.35 10.76
C SER A 56 14.95 8.02 10.03
N PHE A 57 14.23 6.99 10.49
CA PHE A 57 14.19 5.70 9.83
C PHE A 57 13.60 5.77 8.41
N LEU A 58 12.42 6.38 8.24
CA LEU A 58 11.80 6.51 6.92
C LEU A 58 12.69 7.28 5.94
N ILE A 59 13.30 8.38 6.39
CA ILE A 59 14.23 9.18 5.57
C ILE A 59 15.47 8.36 5.19
N SER A 60 16.00 7.54 6.10
CA SER A 60 17.16 6.67 5.81
C SER A 60 16.89 5.62 4.72
N TYR A 61 15.61 5.27 4.51
CA TYR A 61 15.14 4.40 3.44
C TYR A 61 14.69 5.16 2.18
N ASN A 62 15.09 6.42 2.03
CA ASN A 62 14.73 7.28 0.90
C ASN A 62 13.22 7.54 0.76
N VAL A 63 12.45 7.47 1.85
CA VAL A 63 11.07 7.92 1.83
C VAL A 63 11.07 9.45 1.78
N PRO A 64 10.54 10.07 0.71
CA PRO A 64 10.56 11.52 0.54
C PRO A 64 9.69 12.20 1.62
N ARG A 65 10.17 13.33 2.15
CA ARG A 65 9.47 14.06 3.24
C ARG A 65 8.08 14.52 2.82
N GLU A 66 7.88 14.77 1.53
CA GLU A 66 6.61 15.21 0.93
C GLU A 66 5.51 14.15 1.04
N ARG A 67 5.88 12.86 1.16
CA ARG A 67 4.94 11.77 1.44
C ARG A 67 4.53 11.71 2.91
N ILE A 68 5.27 12.34 3.82
CA ILE A 68 5.06 12.23 5.26
C ILE A 68 4.24 13.41 5.78
N ILE A 69 3.13 13.11 6.45
CA ILE A 69 2.27 14.10 7.10
C ILE A 69 2.25 13.81 8.60
N ILE A 70 2.73 14.76 9.39
CA ILE A 70 2.69 14.69 10.85
C ILE A 70 1.43 15.43 11.31
N GLY A 71 0.52 14.70 11.96
CA GLY A 71 -0.69 15.27 12.52
C GLY A 71 -0.58 15.54 14.02
N ASN A 72 -1.31 16.54 14.51
CA ASN A 72 -1.28 16.94 15.92
C ASN A 72 -2.38 16.29 16.77
N ASN A 73 -3.43 15.77 16.14
CA ASN A 73 -4.56 15.10 16.80
C ASN A 73 -4.84 13.80 16.09
N ILE A 74 -5.07 12.72 16.85
CA ILE A 74 -5.43 11.43 16.27
C ILE A 74 -6.83 11.52 15.67
N PRO A 75 -6.97 11.37 14.35
CA PRO A 75 -8.27 11.43 13.69
C PRO A 75 -9.10 10.19 14.02
N ASN A 76 -10.41 10.29 13.81
CA ASN A 76 -11.26 9.10 13.77
C ASN A 76 -10.88 8.27 12.55
N PHE A 77 -10.42 7.03 12.76
CA PHE A 77 -9.94 6.17 11.69
C PHE A 77 -10.96 5.99 10.56
N ARG A 78 -12.26 5.93 10.87
CA ARG A 78 -13.32 5.87 9.84
C ARG A 78 -13.30 7.08 8.90
N ASP A 79 -12.99 8.26 9.41
CA ASP A 79 -12.93 9.48 8.60
C ASP A 79 -11.60 9.62 7.84
N VAL A 80 -10.54 9.00 8.35
CA VAL A 80 -9.25 8.88 7.64
C VAL A 80 -9.43 8.03 6.38
N PHE A 81 -10.05 6.86 6.53
CA PHE A 81 -10.29 5.95 5.41
C PHE A 81 -11.21 6.55 4.33
N LYS A 82 -12.20 7.39 4.70
CA LYS A 82 -13.06 8.10 3.73
C LYS A 82 -12.30 9.04 2.79
N ASN A 83 -11.18 9.60 3.24
CA ASN A 83 -10.38 10.56 2.49
C ASN A 83 -9.27 9.91 1.68
N PHE A 84 -9.00 8.63 1.91
CA PHE A 84 -8.16 7.87 0.99
C PHE A 84 -8.95 7.72 -0.29
N LYS A 85 -8.57 8.56 -1.28
CA LYS A 85 -8.96 8.34 -2.67
C LYS A 85 -8.71 6.87 -2.92
N ARG A 86 -9.78 6.14 -3.22
CA ARG A 86 -9.70 4.89 -3.94
C ARG A 86 -8.79 5.19 -5.13
N ARG A 87 -7.51 4.84 -5.05
CA ARG A 87 -6.84 4.27 -6.21
C ARG A 87 -7.51 2.91 -6.37
N SER A 88 -8.81 2.96 -6.75
CA SER A 88 -9.37 1.92 -7.56
C SER A 88 -8.35 1.81 -8.67
N ARG A 89 -7.67 0.68 -8.64
CA ARG A 89 -6.77 0.22 -9.66
C ARG A 89 -7.54 0.28 -10.99
N ASN A 90 -7.57 1.44 -11.64
CA ASN A 90 -7.75 1.53 -13.08
C ASN A 90 -6.45 1.03 -13.73
N VAL A 91 -5.99 -0.12 -13.24
CA VAL A 91 -4.85 -0.85 -13.69
C VAL A 91 -5.43 -1.85 -14.64
N VAL A 92 -5.31 -1.55 -15.92
CA VAL A 92 -5.72 -2.48 -16.94
C VAL A 92 -4.66 -3.55 -17.02
N ARG A 93 -5.09 -4.80 -16.84
CA ARG A 93 -4.25 -5.97 -17.03
C ARG A 93 -4.19 -6.32 -18.51
N ILE A 94 -2.97 -6.33 -19.03
CA ILE A 94 -2.68 -6.54 -20.44
C ILE A 94 -1.80 -7.77 -20.59
N CYS A 95 -2.09 -8.60 -21.60
CA CYS A 95 -1.24 -9.73 -21.95
C CYS A 95 0.16 -9.24 -22.35
N PRO A 96 1.24 -9.72 -21.70
CA PRO A 96 2.61 -9.29 -22.02
C PRO A 96 3.07 -9.78 -23.40
N VAL A 97 2.39 -10.78 -23.97
CA VAL A 97 2.73 -11.36 -25.28
C VAL A 97 2.04 -10.63 -26.44
N CYS A 98 0.75 -10.30 -26.30
CA CYS A 98 -0.05 -9.82 -27.44
C CYS A 98 -0.84 -8.54 -27.20
N GLY A 99 -0.68 -7.89 -26.04
CA GLY A 99 -1.34 -6.63 -25.73
C GLY A 99 -2.86 -6.75 -25.47
N SER A 100 -3.41 -7.96 -25.37
CA SER A 100 -4.86 -8.12 -25.15
C SER A 100 -5.25 -7.84 -23.70
N LYS A 101 -6.35 -7.10 -23.52
CA LYS A 101 -7.04 -6.92 -22.23
C LYS A 101 -7.92 -8.13 -21.82
N LYS A 102 -8.09 -9.12 -22.72
CA LYS A 102 -8.90 -10.33 -22.47
C LYS A 102 -8.11 -11.34 -21.64
N ILE A 103 -8.02 -11.07 -20.35
CA ILE A 103 -7.28 -11.87 -19.37
C ILE A 103 -8.24 -12.52 -18.39
N ARG A 104 -8.14 -13.84 -18.25
CA ARG A 104 -8.82 -14.62 -17.24
C ARG A 104 -7.83 -14.98 -16.13
N VAL A 105 -8.21 -14.69 -14.89
CA VAL A 105 -7.41 -15.04 -13.70
C VAL A 105 -7.90 -16.36 -13.15
N LEU A 106 -6.99 -17.30 -12.92
CA LEU A 106 -7.27 -18.50 -12.14
C LEU A 106 -6.83 -18.26 -10.69
N PRO A 107 -7.79 -18.18 -9.73
CA PRO A 107 -7.43 -18.09 -8.33
C PRO A 107 -6.78 -19.41 -7.90
N LEU A 108 -5.60 -19.33 -7.28
CA LEU A 108 -5.00 -20.47 -6.61
C LEU A 108 -5.42 -20.47 -5.14
N SER A 109 -5.73 -21.66 -4.63
CA SER A 109 -6.41 -21.90 -3.35
C SER A 109 -5.57 -21.61 -2.09
N ASN A 110 -4.33 -21.12 -2.22
CA ASN A 110 -3.39 -20.99 -1.11
C ASN A 110 -2.65 -19.66 -1.17
N TRP A 111 -2.56 -18.97 -0.03
CA TRP A 111 -1.89 -17.67 0.21
C TRP A 111 -0.44 -17.56 -0.32
N LEU A 112 0.20 -18.71 -0.63
CA LEU A 112 1.62 -18.79 -0.98
C LEU A 112 1.94 -18.72 -2.49
N LEU A 113 0.95 -18.79 -3.39
CA LEU A 113 1.17 -18.86 -4.84
C LEU A 113 0.58 -17.64 -5.58
N SER A 114 1.34 -17.09 -6.52
CA SER A 114 0.91 -16.02 -7.41
C SER A 114 -0.26 -16.45 -8.30
N GLU A 115 -1.19 -15.56 -8.58
CA GLU A 115 -2.31 -15.79 -9.53
C GLU A 115 -1.79 -16.24 -10.90
N THR A 116 -2.46 -17.22 -11.53
CA THR A 116 -2.16 -17.60 -12.92
C THR A 116 -3.05 -16.82 -13.88
N TYR A 117 -2.43 -16.06 -14.80
CA TYR A 117 -3.11 -15.30 -15.84
C TYR A 117 -3.18 -16.10 -17.13
N ILE A 118 -4.38 -16.16 -17.73
CA ILE A 118 -4.63 -16.77 -19.03
C ILE A 118 -5.12 -15.70 -20.01
N CYS A 119 -4.41 -15.52 -21.13
CA CYS A 119 -4.89 -14.68 -22.21
C CYS A 119 -5.82 -15.47 -23.14
N GLU A 120 -7.07 -15.03 -23.27
CA GLU A 120 -8.06 -15.67 -24.15
C GLU A 120 -7.78 -15.44 -25.64
N LYS A 121 -6.93 -14.45 -25.97
CA LYS A 121 -6.56 -14.14 -27.37
C LYS A 121 -5.42 -15.00 -27.89
N CYS A 122 -4.32 -15.12 -27.14
CA CYS A 122 -3.09 -15.79 -27.60
C CYS A 122 -2.74 -17.08 -26.85
N GLY A 123 -3.50 -17.43 -25.81
CA GLY A 123 -3.26 -18.62 -25.01
C GLY A 123 -2.12 -18.49 -24.01
N TYR A 124 -1.51 -17.31 -23.84
CA TYR A 124 -0.50 -17.07 -22.78
C TYR A 124 -1.03 -17.57 -21.43
N ARG A 125 -0.20 -18.33 -20.71
CA ARG A 125 -0.48 -18.83 -19.36
C ARG A 125 0.76 -18.65 -18.49
N GLY A 126 0.66 -17.84 -17.44
CA GLY A 126 1.78 -17.59 -16.55
C GLY A 126 1.44 -16.63 -15.41
N PHE A 127 2.45 -16.34 -14.58
CA PHE A 127 2.31 -15.51 -13.37
C PHE A 127 2.66 -14.04 -13.61
N ILE A 128 3.04 -13.68 -14.83
CA ILE A 128 3.44 -12.32 -15.20
C ILE A 128 2.30 -11.67 -15.97
N ILE A 129 1.94 -10.45 -15.57
CA ILE A 129 0.94 -9.63 -16.25
C ILE A 129 1.48 -8.21 -16.41
N LEU A 130 1.13 -7.55 -17.52
CA LEU A 130 1.44 -6.13 -17.68
C LEU A 130 0.31 -5.32 -17.06
N GLU A 131 0.64 -4.49 -16.07
CA GLU A 131 -0.27 -3.59 -15.39
C GLU A 131 -0.05 -2.16 -15.89
N VAL A 132 -1.08 -1.55 -16.47
CA VAL A 132 -1.01 -0.17 -17.01
C VAL A 132 -2.00 0.70 -16.25
N ASP A 133 -1.52 1.80 -15.67
CA ASP A 133 -2.36 2.80 -15.03
C ASP A 133 -3.08 3.64 -16.11
N GLU A 134 -4.41 3.62 -16.14
CA GLU A 134 -5.19 4.46 -17.06
C GLU A 134 -5.05 5.97 -16.76
N ASN A 135 -4.42 6.35 -15.65
CA ASN A 135 -4.23 7.77 -15.30
C ASN A 135 -2.92 8.39 -15.84
N GLU A 136 -2.06 7.62 -16.52
CA GLU A 136 -0.80 8.16 -17.10
C GLU A 136 -0.81 8.32 -18.63
N CYS A 137 -1.93 8.07 -19.32
CA CYS A 137 -2.12 8.50 -20.70
C CYS A 137 -3.59 8.82 -20.96
N GLY A 138 -3.88 10.07 -21.34
CA GLY A 138 -5.19 10.44 -21.87
C GLY A 138 -5.49 9.69 -23.17
N LEU A 139 -6.24 8.60 -23.06
CA LEU A 139 -6.89 7.87 -24.16
C LEU A 139 -8.39 7.74 -23.88
#